data_AF-R7UQF0-F1
#
_entry.id   AF-R7UQF0-F1
#
_cell.length_a   1.000
_cell.length_b   1.000
_cell.length_c   1.000
_cell.angle_alpha   90.00
_cell.angle_beta   90.00
_cell.angle_gamma   90.00
#
_symmetry.space_group_name_H-M   'P 1'
#
loop_
_entity.id
_entity.type
_entity.pdbx_description
1 polymer ?
#
loop_
_entity_poly.entity_id
_entity_poly.type
_entity_poly.pdbx_seq_one_letter_code
_entity_poly.pdbx_strand_id
1 'polypeptide(L)'
;MEISAPLVTTFIGAQPVPGEPEEETSSIYGTQIADTSRYYGIQPLSANVTAGDLTVKSKTVYAPLVPSAKVESPLLDQYGGYTGKTMVATAGSTRSVSCRFVHITGNQSRTYVQRGVLPKTLSLSLDGGTFEDDGAGNLLHKSGTNNYSKLTVDYDLGEINVWRASSYTTATANATYQPAVAITGAAISGAIPITNQNRGFNYTLNMAEAKPRPGTLVVSYIALGKWQDIRDTGTGQLTGSGSGTIIFATGSAAITLDALPDPDSAIVFSYVAQNDDEVTIYGGPHCQDSKPANLS
;
A
#
# COMPACT_ATOMS: atom_id res chain seq x y z
N MET A 1 52.13 17.38 20.19
CA MET A 1 51.54 17.23 18.86
C MET A 1 52.35 16.14 18.17
N GLU A 2 51.90 14.89 18.30
CA GLU A 2 52.57 13.75 17.67
C GLU A 2 52.08 13.63 16.23
N ILE A 3 53.02 13.62 15.29
CA ILE A 3 52.72 13.49 13.87
C ILE A 3 52.68 11.98 13.59
N SER A 4 51.50 11.47 13.23
CA SER A 4 51.23 10.02 13.16
C SER A 4 51.85 9.31 11.96
N ALA A 5 52.48 10.04 11.03
CA ALA A 5 53.18 9.50 9.89
C ALA A 5 54.35 10.41 9.48
N PRO A 6 55.48 9.85 9.05
CA PRO A 6 56.62 10.63 8.56
C PRO A 6 56.24 11.39 7.28
N LEU A 7 56.73 12.63 7.15
CA LEU A 7 56.57 13.41 5.93
C LEU A 7 57.24 12.68 4.76
N VAL A 8 56.47 12.38 3.72
CA VAL A 8 56.97 11.70 2.51
C VAL A 8 57.67 12.67 1.55
N THR A 9 57.49 13.98 1.74
CA THR A 9 58.06 15.04 0.91
C THR A 9 58.59 16.18 1.77
N THR A 10 59.77 16.68 1.45
CA THR A 10 60.34 17.88 2.04
C THR A 10 59.66 19.13 1.47
N PHE A 11 59.15 20.00 2.35
CA PHE A 11 58.59 21.29 1.98
C PHE A 11 59.64 22.38 2.10
N ILE A 12 59.71 23.26 1.10
CA ILE A 12 60.61 24.41 1.10
C ILE A 12 59.97 25.49 1.97
N GLY A 13 60.68 25.89 3.02
CA GLY A 13 60.31 27.00 3.89
C GLY A 13 61.30 28.15 3.74
N ALA A 14 60.82 29.38 3.81
CA ALA A 14 61.69 30.56 3.83
C ALA A 14 62.24 30.83 5.23
N GLN A 15 63.42 31.47 5.30
CA GLN A 15 63.90 32.06 6.54
C GLN A 15 62.95 33.18 6.99
N PRO A 16 62.69 33.32 8.30
CA PRO A 16 61.84 34.38 8.82
C PRO A 16 62.48 35.74 8.57
N VAL A 17 61.90 36.49 7.64
CA VAL A 17 62.26 37.88 7.33
C VAL A 17 61.11 38.81 7.75
N PRO A 18 61.39 40.05 8.18
CA PRO A 18 60.35 41.05 8.39
C PRO A 18 59.82 41.56 7.04
N GLY A 19 58.89 40.81 6.41
CA GLY A 19 58.32 41.14 5.09
C GLY A 19 57.80 39.91 4.34
N GLU A 20 57.32 40.10 3.11
CA GLU A 20 57.06 38.97 2.21
C GLU A 20 58.40 38.36 1.75
N PRO A 21 58.59 37.04 1.88
CA PRO A 21 59.79 36.37 1.40
C PRO A 21 59.82 36.35 -0.14
N GLU A 22 60.98 36.70 -0.74
CA GLU A 22 61.19 36.71 -2.19
C GLU A 22 61.46 35.30 -2.79
N GLU A 23 61.63 34.28 -1.95
CA GLU A 23 61.92 32.89 -2.34
C GLU A 23 60.64 32.03 -2.44
N GLU A 24 60.65 30.97 -3.27
CA GLU A 24 59.48 30.08 -3.40
C GLU A 24 59.17 29.34 -2.08
N THR A 25 58.08 29.73 -1.42
CA THR A 25 57.60 29.10 -0.18
C THR A 25 56.40 28.19 -0.39
N SER A 26 56.34 27.10 0.37
CA SER A 26 55.16 26.23 0.43
C SER A 26 53.98 26.98 1.10
N SER A 27 52.87 27.15 0.38
CA SER A 27 51.65 27.81 0.89
C SER A 27 50.67 26.79 1.50
N ILE A 28 50.10 27.11 2.65
CA ILE A 28 49.08 26.30 3.32
C ILE A 28 47.71 26.93 3.04
N TYR A 29 46.87 26.23 2.27
CA TYR A 29 45.50 26.65 2.01
C TYR A 29 44.56 25.97 3.01
N GLY A 30 43.94 26.76 3.89
CA GLY A 30 42.83 26.30 4.72
C GLY A 30 41.51 26.47 3.97
N THR A 31 40.65 25.44 4.00
CA THR A 31 39.28 25.57 3.51
C THR A 31 38.41 26.22 4.59
N GLN A 32 37.88 27.40 4.29
CA GLN A 32 36.78 27.99 5.06
C GLN A 32 35.47 27.52 4.44
N ILE A 33 34.51 27.08 5.26
CA ILE A 33 33.17 26.70 4.79
C ILE A 33 32.46 27.96 4.31
N ALA A 34 32.23 28.05 3.00
CA ALA A 34 31.41 29.08 2.39
C ALA A 34 29.94 28.66 2.45
N ASP A 35 29.24 29.11 3.50
CA ASP A 35 27.79 28.99 3.57
C ASP A 35 27.15 30.13 2.76
N THR A 36 26.85 29.89 1.48
CA THR A 36 25.66 30.34 0.72
C THR A 36 25.88 30.22 -0.81
N SER A 37 25.86 28.99 -1.33
CA SER A 37 25.80 28.75 -2.77
C SER A 37 24.34 28.84 -3.25
N ARG A 38 23.97 29.89 -3.98
CA ARG A 38 22.71 29.91 -4.73
C ARG A 38 22.91 29.15 -6.04
N TYR A 39 22.21 28.03 -6.19
CA TYR A 39 22.24 27.24 -7.43
C TYR A 39 21.17 27.76 -8.39
N TYR A 40 21.58 28.06 -9.61
CA TYR A 40 20.70 28.51 -10.69
C TYR A 40 20.67 27.42 -11.77
N GLY A 41 19.47 27.04 -12.22
CA GLY A 41 19.26 26.10 -13.32
C GLY A 41 18.45 26.76 -14.44
N ILE A 42 18.71 26.36 -15.68
CA ILE A 42 17.92 26.76 -16.86
C ILE A 42 16.99 25.61 -17.22
N GLN A 43 15.70 25.91 -17.42
CA GLN A 43 14.70 24.95 -17.88
C GLN A 43 13.95 25.52 -19.09
N PRO A 44 13.71 24.74 -20.17
CA PRO A 44 12.84 25.15 -21.25
C PRO A 44 11.40 25.35 -20.78
N LEU A 45 10.71 26.25 -21.46
CA LEU A 45 9.30 26.56 -21.24
C LEU A 45 8.41 25.46 -21.81
N SER A 46 7.29 25.21 -21.13
CA SER A 46 6.27 24.25 -21.58
C SER A 46 5.39 24.81 -22.70
N ALA A 47 5.38 26.14 -22.88
CA ALA A 47 4.61 26.84 -23.91
C ALA A 47 5.31 28.15 -24.28
N ASN A 48 5.03 28.68 -25.48
CA ASN A 48 5.54 29.99 -25.90
C ASN A 48 4.96 31.11 -25.02
N VAL A 49 5.77 32.11 -24.69
CA VAL A 49 5.42 33.24 -23.81
C VAL A 49 5.56 34.54 -24.58
N THR A 50 4.64 35.48 -24.35
CA THR A 50 4.58 36.78 -25.02
C THR A 50 4.89 37.92 -24.04
N ALA A 51 5.35 39.07 -24.53
CA ALA A 51 5.61 40.23 -23.68
C ALA A 51 4.31 40.71 -23.01
N GLY A 52 4.25 40.64 -21.67
CA GLY A 52 3.08 41.00 -20.86
C GLY A 52 2.49 39.86 -20.02
N ASP A 53 2.93 38.61 -20.23
CA ASP A 53 2.46 37.47 -19.45
C ASP A 53 2.97 37.51 -18.00
N LEU A 54 2.06 37.43 -17.03
CA LEU A 54 2.36 37.49 -15.59
C LEU A 54 2.74 36.13 -14.98
N THR A 55 2.64 35.05 -15.77
CA THR A 55 2.94 33.70 -15.29
C THR A 55 3.62 32.89 -16.39
N VAL A 56 4.61 32.08 -16.02
CA VAL A 56 5.42 31.29 -16.95
C VAL A 56 5.42 29.83 -16.50
N LYS A 57 5.12 28.90 -17.42
CA LYS A 57 5.10 27.46 -17.13
C LYS A 57 6.39 26.80 -17.62
N SER A 58 7.23 26.33 -16.69
CA SER A 58 8.41 25.51 -16.99
C SER A 58 8.01 24.08 -17.39
N LYS A 59 8.76 23.43 -18.28
CA LYS A 59 8.51 22.04 -18.70
C LYS A 59 8.54 21.02 -17.55
N THR A 60 9.38 21.26 -16.54
CA THR A 60 9.41 20.50 -15.28
C THR A 60 10.13 21.31 -14.21
N VAL A 61 9.78 21.13 -12.94
CA VAL A 61 10.42 21.79 -11.79
C VAL A 61 11.57 20.97 -11.21
N TYR A 62 11.77 19.75 -11.71
CA TYR A 62 12.75 18.81 -11.17
C TYR A 62 14.10 18.92 -11.88
N ALA A 63 15.15 19.28 -11.13
CA ALA A 63 16.54 19.17 -11.54
C ALA A 63 17.38 18.72 -10.33
N PRO A 64 18.33 17.77 -10.50
CA PRO A 64 19.20 17.35 -9.41
C PRO A 64 20.18 18.48 -9.08
N LEU A 65 20.02 19.12 -7.93
CA LEU A 65 20.73 20.36 -7.60
C LEU A 65 22.01 20.15 -6.76
N VAL A 66 22.18 18.98 -6.14
CA VAL A 66 23.39 18.57 -5.41
C VAL A 66 23.24 17.09 -5.03
N PRO A 67 24.33 16.34 -4.73
CA PRO A 67 24.21 15.11 -3.95
C PRO A 67 23.62 15.50 -2.60
N SER A 68 22.37 15.15 -2.34
CA SER A 68 21.70 15.49 -1.09
C SER A 68 22.38 14.72 0.06
N ALA A 69 22.67 15.43 1.15
CA ALA A 69 22.95 14.79 2.42
C ALA A 69 21.74 13.89 2.76
N LYS A 70 21.96 12.57 2.82
CA LYS A 70 20.93 11.60 3.15
C LYS A 70 20.56 11.81 4.62
N VAL A 71 19.39 12.40 4.87
CA VAL A 71 18.77 12.36 6.20
C VAL A 71 17.82 11.16 6.20
N GLU A 72 18.17 10.13 6.97
CA GLU A 72 17.35 8.94 7.14
C GLU A 72 16.36 9.21 8.27
N SER A 73 15.07 9.19 7.94
CA SER A 73 14.00 9.16 8.95
C SER A 73 13.56 7.71 9.11
N PRO A 74 13.88 7.03 10.23
CA PRO A 74 13.41 5.67 10.45
C PRO A 74 11.89 5.68 10.62
N LEU A 75 11.18 5.10 9.64
CA LEU A 75 9.75 4.82 9.73
C LEU A 75 9.60 3.39 10.23
N LEU A 76 9.27 3.25 11.51
CA LEU A 76 8.96 1.96 12.14
C LEU A 76 7.52 1.57 11.78
N ASP A 77 7.30 0.27 11.56
CA ASP A 77 5.98 -0.34 11.31
C ASP A 77 5.17 0.27 10.16
N GLN A 78 5.86 0.78 9.14
CA GLN A 78 5.20 1.17 7.91
C GLN A 78 4.89 -0.08 7.08
N TYR A 79 3.66 -0.59 7.22
CA TYR A 79 3.21 -1.73 6.44
C TYR A 79 3.05 -1.32 4.97
N GLY A 80 4.00 -1.73 4.13
CA GLY A 80 3.82 -1.79 2.68
C GLY A 80 3.16 -3.12 2.28
N GLY A 81 2.24 -3.09 1.30
CA GLY A 81 1.61 -4.29 0.75
C GLY A 81 0.26 -4.67 1.36
N TYR A 82 -0.07 -5.96 1.30
CA TYR A 82 -1.37 -6.52 1.69
C TYR A 82 -1.66 -6.31 3.19
N THR A 83 -2.41 -5.26 3.52
CA THR A 83 -2.81 -4.91 4.89
C THR A 83 -4.28 -5.16 5.19
N GLY A 84 -5.08 -5.42 4.15
CA GLY A 84 -6.52 -5.66 4.27
C GLY A 84 -6.85 -7.08 3.87
N LYS A 85 -7.50 -7.84 4.77
CA LYS A 85 -8.10 -9.14 4.43
C LYS A 85 -9.15 -8.91 3.35
N THR A 86 -8.83 -9.18 2.10
CA THR A 86 -9.79 -9.16 0.99
C THR A 86 -10.80 -10.28 1.23
N MET A 87 -12.07 -9.91 1.24
CA MET A 87 -13.18 -10.84 1.39
C MET A 87 -13.76 -11.18 0.02
N VAL A 88 -14.07 -12.46 -0.23
CA VAL A 88 -14.73 -12.92 -1.45
C VAL A 88 -16.09 -13.49 -1.11
N ALA A 89 -17.09 -13.08 -1.89
CA ALA A 89 -18.47 -13.55 -1.74
C ALA A 89 -18.54 -15.07 -1.91
N THR A 90 -19.16 -15.77 -0.95
CA THR A 90 -19.43 -17.21 -1.05
C THR A 90 -20.77 -17.48 -1.75
N ALA A 91 -21.63 -16.48 -1.87
CA ALA A 91 -22.93 -16.57 -2.54
C ALA A 91 -23.26 -15.24 -3.23
N GLY A 92 -24.01 -15.28 -4.34
CA GLY A 92 -24.43 -14.08 -5.06
C GLY A 92 -25.60 -13.32 -4.42
N SER A 93 -26.26 -13.89 -3.41
CA SER A 93 -27.41 -13.30 -2.74
C SER A 93 -27.09 -12.83 -1.32
N THR A 94 -27.81 -11.79 -0.89
CA THR A 94 -27.81 -11.35 0.50
C THR A 94 -28.66 -12.27 1.37
N ARG A 95 -28.24 -12.46 2.63
CA ARG A 95 -28.99 -13.17 3.66
C ARG A 95 -29.34 -12.23 4.81
N SER A 96 -30.44 -12.52 5.50
CA SER A 96 -30.80 -11.83 6.74
C SER A 96 -30.68 -12.78 7.93
N VAL A 97 -30.14 -12.28 9.04
CA VAL A 97 -30.00 -13.01 10.30
C VAL A 97 -30.44 -12.14 11.47
N SER A 98 -31.17 -12.75 12.40
CA SER A 98 -31.43 -12.15 13.71
C SER A 98 -30.23 -12.41 14.61
N CYS A 99 -29.70 -11.37 15.24
CA CYS A 99 -28.54 -11.46 16.12
C CYS A 99 -28.81 -10.69 17.42
N ARG A 100 -28.36 -11.22 18.55
CA ARG A 100 -28.59 -10.63 19.88
C ARG A 100 -27.30 -9.96 20.33
N PHE A 101 -27.38 -8.69 20.71
CA PHE A 101 -26.24 -8.01 21.33
C PHE A 101 -26.02 -8.48 22.77
N VAL A 102 -24.75 -8.63 23.13
CA VAL A 102 -24.29 -8.96 24.47
C VAL A 102 -23.41 -7.82 24.97
N HIS A 103 -23.59 -7.44 26.23
CA HIS A 103 -22.75 -6.42 26.86
C HIS A 103 -21.33 -6.95 27.07
N ILE A 104 -20.34 -6.14 26.73
CA ILE A 104 -18.92 -6.47 26.92
C ILE A 104 -18.35 -5.66 28.09
N THR A 105 -18.27 -4.33 27.93
CA THR A 105 -17.79 -3.41 28.95
C THR A 105 -18.22 -1.99 28.65
N GLY A 106 -18.42 -1.16 29.69
CA GLY A 106 -18.86 0.23 29.55
C GLY A 106 -20.10 0.38 28.66
N ASN A 107 -19.97 1.14 27.57
CA ASN A 107 -21.06 1.35 26.62
C ASN A 107 -21.01 0.39 25.41
N GLN A 108 -20.06 -0.55 25.41
CA GLN A 108 -19.83 -1.49 24.32
C GLN A 108 -20.75 -2.70 24.42
N SER A 109 -21.34 -3.05 23.28
CA SER A 109 -22.05 -4.31 23.09
C SER A 109 -21.56 -4.96 21.80
N ARG A 110 -21.61 -6.29 21.76
CA ARG A 110 -21.11 -7.09 20.64
C ARG A 110 -22.14 -8.11 20.21
N THR A 111 -22.16 -8.39 18.92
CA THR A 111 -22.86 -9.53 18.34
C THR A 111 -22.02 -10.15 17.24
N TYR A 112 -22.40 -11.35 16.80
CA TYR A 112 -21.79 -12.01 15.66
C TYR A 112 -22.86 -12.32 14.63
N VAL A 113 -22.54 -12.08 13.36
CA VAL A 113 -23.26 -12.70 12.27
C VAL A 113 -22.63 -14.06 11.97
N GLN A 114 -23.44 -15.00 11.49
CA GLN A 114 -23.06 -16.42 11.44
C GLN A 114 -21.93 -16.76 10.45
N ARG A 115 -21.51 -15.80 9.62
CA ARG A 115 -20.48 -15.94 8.58
C ARG A 115 -19.81 -14.59 8.36
N GLY A 116 -18.61 -14.62 7.80
CA GLY A 116 -17.96 -13.42 7.28
C GLY A 116 -18.84 -12.67 6.29
N VAL A 117 -18.55 -11.40 6.14
CA VAL A 117 -19.40 -10.39 5.50
C VAL A 117 -18.64 -9.76 4.35
N LEU A 118 -19.25 -9.65 3.18
CA LEU A 118 -18.65 -8.91 2.07
C LEU A 118 -18.70 -7.41 2.37
N PRO A 119 -17.56 -6.68 2.29
CA PRO A 119 -17.54 -5.23 2.47
C PRO A 119 -18.54 -4.51 1.54
N LYS A 120 -19.15 -3.44 2.06
CA LYS A 120 -20.22 -2.63 1.45
C LYS A 120 -21.57 -3.33 1.26
N THR A 121 -21.78 -4.51 1.84
CA THR A 121 -23.07 -5.23 1.70
C THR A 121 -23.88 -5.31 2.99
N LEU A 122 -23.30 -4.97 4.13
CA LEU A 122 -23.95 -5.11 5.44
C LEU A 122 -24.89 -3.94 5.72
N SER A 123 -26.13 -4.28 6.07
CA SER A 123 -27.14 -3.39 6.62
C SER A 123 -27.64 -3.96 7.95
N LEU A 124 -27.57 -3.16 9.01
CA LEU A 124 -27.97 -3.53 10.37
C LEU A 124 -29.18 -2.70 10.79
N SER A 125 -30.27 -3.36 11.19
CA SER A 125 -31.41 -2.72 11.85
C SER A 125 -31.37 -3.01 13.35
N LEU A 126 -31.25 -1.97 14.16
CA LEU A 126 -31.09 -2.04 15.61
C LEU A 126 -31.77 -0.85 16.29
N ASP A 127 -32.61 -1.13 17.29
CA ASP A 127 -33.31 -0.11 18.10
C ASP A 127 -34.06 0.97 17.28
N GLY A 128 -34.67 0.57 16.16
CA GLY A 128 -35.40 1.46 15.28
C GLY A 128 -34.52 2.35 14.39
N GLY A 129 -33.20 2.14 14.37
CA GLY A 129 -32.27 2.72 13.41
C GLY A 129 -31.79 1.68 12.38
N THR A 130 -31.36 2.17 11.21
CA THR A 130 -30.71 1.39 10.17
C THR A 130 -29.30 1.94 9.93
N PHE A 131 -28.31 1.05 9.91
CA PHE A 131 -26.90 1.37 9.72
C PHE A 131 -26.36 0.61 8.50
N GLU A 132 -25.64 1.29 7.62
CA GLU A 132 -25.08 0.76 6.38
C GLU A 132 -23.54 0.75 6.45
N ASP A 133 -22.95 -0.30 5.90
CA ASP A 133 -21.51 -0.50 5.85
C ASP A 133 -20.79 0.41 4.85
N ASP A 134 -19.71 1.05 5.31
CA ASP A 134 -18.87 1.95 4.49
C ASP A 134 -17.79 1.20 3.68
N GLY A 135 -17.55 -0.08 3.98
CA GLY A 135 -16.50 -0.90 3.37
C GLY A 135 -15.11 -0.68 3.98
N ALA A 136 -14.99 0.14 5.02
CA ALA A 136 -13.77 0.43 5.77
C ALA A 136 -13.84 -0.08 7.22
N GLY A 137 -14.82 -0.93 7.54
CA GLY A 137 -15.01 -1.52 8.85
C GLY A 137 -15.93 -0.72 9.79
N ASN A 138 -16.62 0.31 9.31
CA ASN A 138 -17.59 1.08 10.10
C ASN A 138 -19.01 0.94 9.55
N LEU A 139 -20.00 1.01 10.44
CA LEU A 139 -21.41 1.12 10.06
C LEU A 139 -21.90 2.53 10.30
N LEU A 140 -22.36 3.19 9.24
CA LEU A 140 -22.86 4.55 9.25
C LEU A 140 -24.37 4.55 9.40
N HIS A 141 -24.88 5.42 10.27
CA HIS A 141 -26.33 5.60 10.41
C HIS A 141 -26.94 6.13 9.12
N LYS A 142 -27.96 5.44 8.62
CA LYS A 142 -28.65 5.79 7.38
C LYS A 142 -30.00 6.47 7.64
N SER A 143 -30.80 5.90 8.53
CA SER A 143 -32.17 6.34 8.79
C SER A 143 -32.69 5.81 10.12
N GLY A 144 -33.72 6.47 10.67
CA GLY A 144 -34.33 6.09 11.94
C GLY A 144 -33.62 6.70 13.15
N THR A 145 -33.65 5.97 14.27
CA THR A 145 -33.10 6.44 15.54
C THR A 145 -31.60 6.13 15.65
N ASN A 146 -30.78 7.11 16.02
CA ASN A 146 -29.36 6.90 16.31
C ASN A 146 -29.03 7.16 17.79
N ASN A 147 -28.83 6.09 18.55
CA ASN A 147 -28.37 6.15 19.94
C ASN A 147 -26.88 5.79 20.10
N TYR A 148 -26.14 5.69 18.99
CA TYR A 148 -24.81 5.07 18.94
C TYR A 148 -23.75 6.11 18.56
N SER A 149 -22.61 6.08 19.28
CA SER A 149 -21.46 6.93 18.99
C SER A 149 -20.53 6.30 17.96
N LYS A 150 -20.46 4.96 17.92
CA LYS A 150 -19.60 4.21 17.01
C LYS A 150 -20.17 2.82 16.75
N LEU A 151 -20.07 2.34 15.52
CA LEU A 151 -20.35 0.96 15.15
C LEU A 151 -19.25 0.47 14.21
N THR A 152 -18.74 -0.73 14.47
CA THR A 152 -17.68 -1.34 13.66
C THR A 152 -18.02 -2.78 13.32
N VAL A 153 -17.48 -3.25 12.19
CA VAL A 153 -17.60 -4.62 11.72
C VAL A 153 -16.22 -5.21 11.44
N ASP A 154 -15.97 -6.41 11.96
CA ASP A 154 -14.93 -7.31 11.47
C ASP A 154 -15.54 -8.19 10.39
N TYR A 155 -15.14 -7.97 9.14
CA TYR A 155 -15.71 -8.68 8.00
C TYR A 155 -15.39 -10.18 8.00
N ASP A 156 -14.25 -10.59 8.54
CA ASP A 156 -13.81 -11.98 8.52
C ASP A 156 -14.55 -12.79 9.58
N LEU A 157 -14.56 -12.27 10.82
CA LEU A 157 -15.23 -12.90 11.95
C LEU A 157 -16.76 -12.70 11.92
N GLY A 158 -17.25 -11.73 11.14
CA GLY A 158 -18.64 -11.30 11.20
C GLY A 158 -18.98 -10.65 12.56
N GLU A 159 -17.98 -10.13 13.26
CA GLU A 159 -18.17 -9.50 14.57
C GLU A 159 -18.67 -8.06 14.37
N ILE A 160 -19.77 -7.71 15.02
CA ILE A 160 -20.28 -6.33 15.02
C ILE A 160 -20.18 -5.80 16.45
N ASN A 161 -19.45 -4.70 16.61
CA ASN A 161 -19.36 -3.96 17.87
C ASN A 161 -20.10 -2.65 17.75
N VAL A 162 -20.84 -2.30 18.79
CA VAL A 162 -21.58 -1.04 18.89
C VAL A 162 -21.28 -0.38 20.23
N TRP A 163 -21.13 0.94 20.20
CA TRP A 163 -20.99 1.78 21.38
C TRP A 163 -22.16 2.73 21.44
N ARG A 164 -22.97 2.63 22.49
CA ARG A 164 -24.05 3.61 22.72
C ARG A 164 -23.49 4.91 23.27
N ALA A 165 -24.19 6.01 22.98
CA ALA A 165 -23.88 7.32 23.55
C ALA A 165 -24.00 7.33 25.09
N SER A 166 -24.93 6.53 25.63
CA SER A 166 -25.04 6.24 27.06
C SER A 166 -25.48 4.78 27.28
N SER A 167 -24.94 4.13 28.32
CA SER A 167 -25.22 2.72 28.67
C SER A 167 -24.85 1.73 27.56
N TYR A 168 -25.40 0.50 27.59
CA TYR A 168 -25.18 -0.58 26.62
C TYR A 168 -26.52 -1.08 26.03
N THR A 169 -26.44 -1.98 25.04
CA THR A 169 -27.63 -2.64 24.47
C THR A 169 -27.50 -4.16 24.57
N THR A 170 -28.61 -4.82 24.87
CA THR A 170 -28.74 -6.28 24.73
C THR A 170 -29.90 -6.64 23.80
N ALA A 171 -30.30 -5.70 22.95
CA ALA A 171 -31.43 -5.85 22.04
C ALA A 171 -31.12 -6.89 20.94
N THR A 172 -32.18 -7.43 20.36
CA THR A 172 -32.10 -8.22 19.14
C THR A 172 -32.09 -7.26 17.95
N ALA A 173 -31.19 -7.50 17.00
CA ALA A 173 -31.08 -6.78 15.74
C ALA A 173 -31.27 -7.72 14.55
N ASN A 174 -31.57 -7.14 13.39
CA ASN A 174 -31.59 -7.85 12.12
C ASN A 174 -30.45 -7.34 11.24
N ALA A 175 -29.54 -8.22 10.86
CA ALA A 175 -28.44 -7.93 9.95
C ALA A 175 -28.68 -8.60 8.60
N THR A 176 -28.64 -7.82 7.53
CA THR A 176 -28.73 -8.28 6.14
C THR A 176 -27.39 -8.04 5.46
N TYR A 177 -26.79 -9.07 4.87
CA TYR A 177 -25.45 -8.99 4.28
C TYR A 177 -25.20 -10.10 3.24
N GLN A 178 -24.21 -9.91 2.36
CA GLN A 178 -23.74 -10.98 1.48
C GLN A 178 -22.63 -11.78 2.18
N PRO A 179 -22.77 -13.12 2.31
CA PRO A 179 -21.74 -13.93 2.97
C PRO A 179 -20.42 -13.91 2.20
N ALA A 180 -19.31 -13.76 2.93
CA ALA A 180 -17.98 -13.80 2.36
C ALA A 180 -17.00 -14.56 3.27
N VAL A 181 -15.85 -14.91 2.69
CA VAL A 181 -14.72 -15.50 3.38
C VAL A 181 -13.46 -14.71 3.05
N ALA A 182 -12.56 -14.54 4.02
CA ALA A 182 -11.26 -13.97 3.76
C ALA A 182 -10.50 -14.84 2.76
N ILE A 183 -9.86 -14.22 1.78
CA ILE A 183 -8.94 -14.93 0.90
C ILE A 183 -7.75 -15.38 1.75
N THR A 184 -7.58 -16.69 1.88
CA THR A 184 -6.43 -17.31 2.52
C THR A 184 -5.57 -18.01 1.47
N GLY A 185 -4.25 -18.01 1.67
CA GLY A 185 -3.28 -18.67 0.81
C GLY A 185 -1.87 -18.16 1.07
N ALA A 186 -0.89 -18.75 0.37
CA ALA A 186 0.49 -18.27 0.42
C ALA A 186 0.55 -16.87 -0.20
N ALA A 187 0.95 -15.88 0.59
CA ALA A 187 1.22 -14.55 0.09
C ALA A 187 2.56 -14.55 -0.65
N ILE A 188 2.54 -14.11 -1.90
CA ILE A 188 3.73 -13.88 -2.71
C ILE A 188 3.97 -12.39 -2.74
N SER A 189 5.23 -11.99 -2.56
CA SER A 189 5.67 -10.61 -2.67
C SER A 189 6.89 -10.51 -3.56
N GLY A 190 7.00 -9.38 -4.26
CA GLY A 190 8.19 -9.04 -5.03
C GLY A 190 8.42 -7.53 -5.04
N ALA A 191 9.57 -7.13 -5.55
CA ALA A 191 9.93 -5.73 -5.67
C ALA A 191 10.69 -5.45 -6.96
N ILE A 192 10.43 -4.28 -7.56
CA ILE A 192 11.17 -3.73 -8.69
C ILE A 192 11.93 -2.50 -8.17
N PRO A 193 13.26 -2.56 -8.05
CA PRO A 193 14.07 -1.41 -7.66
C PRO A 193 13.91 -0.26 -8.65
N ILE A 194 13.74 0.96 -8.14
CA ILE A 194 13.66 2.20 -8.92
C ILE A 194 15.04 2.84 -8.97
N THR A 195 15.65 2.71 -10.14
CA THR A 195 16.90 3.36 -10.53
C THR A 195 16.59 4.54 -11.46
N ASN A 196 17.57 5.41 -11.69
CA ASN A 196 17.41 6.51 -12.65
C ASN A 196 17.07 6.03 -14.08
N GLN A 197 17.42 4.79 -14.44
CA GLN A 197 17.20 4.26 -15.79
C GLN A 197 15.77 3.75 -16.01
N ASN A 198 15.12 3.21 -14.98
CA ASN A 198 13.78 2.61 -15.07
C ASN A 198 12.70 3.43 -14.33
N ARG A 199 13.04 4.65 -13.91
CA ARG A 199 12.10 5.59 -13.29
C ARG A 199 11.13 6.13 -14.34
N GLY A 200 9.86 5.78 -14.21
CA GLY A 200 8.81 6.17 -15.13
C GLY A 200 7.43 6.10 -14.47
N PHE A 201 6.38 6.29 -15.26
CA PHE A 201 4.99 6.16 -14.78
C PHE A 201 4.41 4.78 -15.07
N ASN A 202 4.92 4.07 -16.09
CA ASN A 202 4.33 2.82 -16.56
C ASN A 202 5.21 1.63 -16.18
N TYR A 203 4.61 0.63 -15.58
CA TYR A 203 5.25 -0.62 -15.17
C TYR A 203 4.40 -1.81 -15.57
N THR A 204 5.06 -2.91 -15.91
CA THR A 204 4.40 -4.19 -16.15
C THR A 204 4.91 -5.23 -15.16
N LEU A 205 3.99 -6.04 -14.64
CA LEU A 205 4.31 -7.18 -13.78
C LEU A 205 3.98 -8.47 -14.54
N ASN A 206 4.88 -9.44 -14.46
CA ASN A 206 4.64 -10.80 -14.93
C ASN A 206 4.63 -11.74 -13.73
N MET A 207 3.44 -12.25 -13.41
CA MET A 207 3.18 -13.18 -12.30
C MET A 207 2.64 -14.51 -12.84
N ALA A 208 3.09 -14.93 -14.04
CA ALA A 208 2.58 -16.14 -14.70
C ALA A 208 2.87 -17.43 -13.91
N GLU A 209 4.00 -17.51 -13.20
CA GLU A 209 4.38 -18.67 -12.39
C GLU A 209 3.45 -18.89 -11.19
N ALA A 210 2.86 -17.82 -10.68
CA ALA A 210 1.89 -17.87 -9.61
C ALA A 210 0.88 -16.74 -9.81
N LYS A 211 -0.19 -17.05 -10.55
CA LYS A 211 -1.22 -16.09 -10.97
C LYS A 211 -1.94 -15.49 -9.74
N PRO A 212 -2.10 -14.15 -9.65
CA PRO A 212 -2.80 -13.54 -8.53
C PRO A 212 -4.26 -13.93 -8.48
N ARG A 213 -4.77 -14.21 -7.28
CA ARG A 213 -6.19 -14.39 -7.05
C ARG A 213 -6.90 -13.03 -7.17
N PRO A 214 -8.06 -12.94 -7.84
CA PRO A 214 -8.77 -11.68 -7.99
C PRO A 214 -9.04 -10.96 -6.66
N GLY A 215 -8.71 -9.67 -6.62
CA GLY A 215 -8.89 -8.78 -5.47
C GLY A 215 -7.73 -8.79 -4.47
N THR A 216 -6.65 -9.52 -4.75
CA THR A 216 -5.55 -9.69 -3.79
C THR A 216 -4.31 -8.89 -4.13
N LEU A 217 -4.14 -8.46 -5.38
CA LEU A 217 -2.95 -7.72 -5.77
C LEU A 217 -2.97 -6.31 -5.16
N VAL A 218 -1.92 -6.03 -4.40
CA VAL A 218 -1.57 -4.69 -3.93
C VAL A 218 -0.21 -4.34 -4.48
N VAL A 219 -0.10 -3.14 -5.05
CA VAL A 219 1.15 -2.55 -5.52
C VAL A 219 1.36 -1.26 -4.73
N SER A 220 2.50 -1.15 -4.06
CA SER A 220 2.86 -0.01 -3.24
C SER A 220 4.16 0.61 -3.77
N TYR A 221 4.21 1.93 -3.84
CA TYR A 221 5.41 2.66 -4.23
C TYR A 221 5.58 3.91 -3.37
N ILE A 222 6.80 4.44 -3.32
CA ILE A 222 7.07 5.69 -2.61
C ILE A 222 7.12 6.82 -3.63
N ALA A 223 6.35 7.87 -3.37
CA ALA A 223 6.46 9.13 -4.08
C ALA A 223 6.36 10.30 -3.10
N LEU A 224 7.26 11.28 -3.24
CA LEU A 224 7.36 12.43 -2.35
C LEU A 224 7.53 12.03 -0.87
N GLY A 225 8.25 10.93 -0.63
CA GLY A 225 8.51 10.36 0.70
C GLY A 225 7.29 9.70 1.36
N LYS A 226 6.22 9.42 0.61
CA LYS A 226 5.01 8.76 1.13
C LYS A 226 4.71 7.47 0.37
N TRP A 227 4.26 6.45 1.10
CA TRP A 227 3.69 5.26 0.47
C TRP A 227 2.39 5.59 -0.25
N GLN A 228 2.27 5.05 -1.44
CA GLN A 228 1.14 5.16 -2.34
C GLN A 228 0.72 3.75 -2.73
N ASP A 229 -0.54 3.43 -2.49
CA ASP A 229 -1.10 2.09 -2.76
C ASP A 229 -1.98 2.11 -4.01
N ILE A 230 -1.84 1.05 -4.80
CA ILE A 230 -2.70 0.70 -5.92
C ILE A 230 -3.23 -0.72 -5.65
N ARG A 231 -4.53 -0.90 -5.70
CA ARG A 231 -5.21 -2.15 -5.32
C ARG A 231 -6.05 -2.68 -6.47
N ASP A 232 -6.00 -4.00 -6.60
CA ASP A 232 -6.91 -4.76 -7.46
C ASP A 232 -8.32 -4.79 -6.88
N THR A 233 -9.29 -4.46 -7.75
CA THR A 233 -10.72 -4.45 -7.44
C THR A 233 -11.37 -5.83 -7.57
N GLY A 234 -10.64 -6.84 -8.09
CA GLY A 234 -11.13 -8.19 -8.36
C GLY A 234 -11.83 -8.35 -9.71
N THR A 235 -12.00 -7.27 -10.47
CA THR A 235 -12.59 -7.28 -11.83
C THR A 235 -11.57 -7.06 -12.93
N GLY A 236 -10.27 -7.11 -12.59
CA GLY A 236 -9.18 -6.88 -13.54
C GLY A 236 -8.78 -5.42 -13.68
N GLN A 237 -9.31 -4.53 -12.83
CA GLN A 237 -8.95 -3.11 -12.75
C GLN A 237 -8.15 -2.82 -11.47
N LEU A 238 -7.12 -2.00 -11.60
CA LEU A 238 -6.29 -1.48 -10.52
C LEU A 238 -6.67 -0.03 -10.23
N THR A 239 -6.82 0.32 -8.95
CA THR A 239 -7.28 1.65 -8.51
C THR A 239 -6.52 2.12 -7.28
N GLY A 240 -6.51 3.42 -6.99
CA GLY A 240 -5.84 3.99 -5.83
C GLY A 240 -4.99 5.17 -6.26
N SER A 241 -3.73 5.20 -5.84
CA SER A 241 -2.73 6.21 -6.22
C SER A 241 -2.08 5.85 -7.56
N GLY A 242 -2.90 5.45 -8.51
CA GLY A 242 -2.54 4.91 -9.80
C GLY A 242 -3.70 4.14 -10.40
N SER A 243 -3.53 3.77 -11.66
CA SER A 243 -4.52 3.03 -12.45
C SER A 243 -3.86 1.89 -13.18
N GLY A 244 -4.65 0.95 -13.68
CA GLY A 244 -4.10 -0.16 -14.44
C GLY A 244 -5.07 -1.31 -14.61
N THR A 245 -4.56 -2.38 -15.19
CA THR A 245 -5.32 -3.61 -15.40
C THR A 245 -4.50 -4.82 -15.02
N ILE A 246 -5.19 -5.90 -14.64
CA ILE A 246 -4.61 -7.22 -14.44
C ILE A 246 -5.43 -8.26 -15.21
N ILE A 247 -4.73 -9.12 -15.93
CA ILE A 247 -5.29 -10.28 -16.61
C ILE A 247 -4.98 -11.50 -15.75
N PHE A 248 -5.94 -11.93 -14.92
CA PHE A 248 -5.75 -13.05 -13.99
C PHE A 248 -5.41 -14.37 -14.70
N ALA A 249 -5.91 -14.57 -15.92
CA ALA A 249 -5.63 -15.76 -16.71
C ALA A 249 -4.15 -15.93 -17.06
N THR A 250 -3.41 -14.82 -17.23
CA THR A 250 -1.98 -14.84 -17.58
C THR A 250 -1.07 -14.35 -16.46
N GLY A 251 -1.63 -13.76 -15.39
CA GLY A 251 -0.86 -13.13 -14.32
C GLY A 251 -0.15 -11.85 -14.77
N SER A 252 -0.57 -11.24 -15.88
CA SER A 252 0.04 -10.01 -16.39
C SER A 252 -0.69 -8.78 -15.86
N ALA A 253 0.05 -7.80 -15.34
CA ALA A 253 -0.51 -6.52 -14.93
C ALA A 253 0.20 -5.35 -15.61
N ALA A 254 -0.56 -4.34 -16.00
CA ALA A 254 -0.06 -3.06 -16.50
C ALA A 254 -0.51 -1.96 -15.54
N ILE A 255 0.45 -1.17 -15.08
CA ILE A 255 0.26 -0.20 -14.00
C ILE A 255 0.76 1.16 -14.47
N THR A 256 -0.06 2.18 -14.22
CA THR A 256 0.27 3.58 -14.41
C THR A 256 0.21 4.26 -13.06
N LEU A 257 1.33 4.77 -12.57
CA LEU A 257 1.42 5.51 -11.31
C LEU A 257 0.87 6.93 -11.49
N ASP A 258 0.26 7.49 -10.45
CA ASP A 258 -0.18 8.90 -10.46
C ASP A 258 0.98 9.87 -10.19
N ALA A 259 2.02 9.40 -9.51
CA ALA A 259 3.21 10.16 -9.20
C ALA A 259 4.47 9.38 -9.58
N LEU A 260 5.52 10.12 -9.95
CA LEU A 260 6.80 9.52 -10.29
C LEU A 260 7.46 8.97 -9.02
N PRO A 261 7.86 7.69 -8.99
CA PRO A 261 8.38 7.08 -7.77
C PRO A 261 9.71 7.73 -7.39
N ASP A 262 10.06 7.74 -6.12
CA ASP A 262 11.30 8.38 -5.66
C ASP A 262 12.53 7.57 -6.14
N PRO A 263 13.66 8.23 -6.49
CA PRO A 263 14.89 7.53 -6.84
C PRO A 263 15.41 6.69 -5.65
N ASP A 264 16.08 5.58 -5.94
CA ASP A 264 16.59 4.63 -4.95
C ASP A 264 15.50 4.01 -4.05
N SER A 265 14.24 4.03 -4.51
CA SER A 265 13.11 3.34 -3.87
C SER A 265 12.79 2.01 -4.59
N ALA A 266 11.65 1.39 -4.28
CA ALA A 266 11.16 0.24 -5.01
C ALA A 266 9.64 0.31 -5.18
N ILE A 267 9.16 -0.27 -6.28
CA ILE A 267 7.77 -0.68 -6.40
C ILE A 267 7.67 -2.06 -5.80
N VAL A 268 6.90 -2.19 -4.72
CA VAL A 268 6.65 -3.45 -4.03
C VAL A 268 5.27 -3.94 -4.43
N PHE A 269 5.13 -5.23 -4.66
CA PHE A 269 3.82 -5.84 -4.90
C PHE A 269 3.66 -7.08 -4.03
N SER A 270 2.41 -7.36 -3.67
CA SER A 270 2.03 -8.53 -2.90
C SER A 270 0.65 -9.02 -3.30
N TYR A 271 0.45 -10.34 -3.31
CA TYR A 271 -0.82 -10.97 -3.65
C TYR A 271 -0.91 -12.39 -3.09
N VAL A 272 -2.10 -12.98 -3.12
CA VAL A 272 -2.29 -14.41 -2.82
C VAL A 272 -2.41 -15.16 -4.14
N ALA A 273 -1.63 -16.22 -4.31
CA ALA A 273 -1.66 -17.01 -5.54
C ALA A 273 -3.00 -17.77 -5.71
N GLN A 274 -3.41 -17.99 -6.95
CA GLN A 274 -4.40 -19.01 -7.29
C GLN A 274 -3.71 -20.37 -7.11
N ASN A 275 -4.16 -21.17 -6.14
CA ASN A 275 -3.59 -22.51 -5.89
C ASN A 275 -4.05 -23.56 -6.93
N ASP A 276 -4.58 -23.13 -8.07
CA ASP A 276 -5.22 -24.02 -9.05
C ASP A 276 -4.20 -24.93 -9.78
N ASP A 277 -2.91 -24.62 -9.70
CA ASP A 277 -1.84 -25.36 -10.38
C ASP A 277 -1.11 -26.42 -9.49
N GLU A 278 -1.44 -26.57 -8.19
CA GLU A 278 -0.73 -27.51 -7.27
C GLU A 278 -1.52 -28.80 -6.92
N VAL A 279 -2.81 -28.89 -7.25
CA VAL A 279 -3.61 -30.08 -6.89
C VAL A 279 -3.62 -31.12 -8.01
N THR A 280 -2.65 -32.03 -8.01
CA THR A 280 -2.74 -33.26 -8.81
C THR A 280 -3.61 -34.28 -8.07
N ILE A 281 -4.90 -34.38 -8.42
CA ILE A 281 -5.78 -35.44 -7.89
C ILE A 281 -5.46 -36.73 -8.64
N TYR A 282 -4.77 -37.68 -7.99
CA TYR A 282 -4.68 -39.05 -8.48
C TYR A 282 -5.99 -39.79 -8.20
N GLY A 283 -6.93 -39.74 -9.13
CA GLY A 283 -8.11 -40.60 -9.12
C GLY A 283 -7.73 -42.03 -9.55
N GLY A 284 -7.64 -42.97 -8.61
CA GLY A 284 -7.58 -44.39 -8.94
C GLY A 284 -8.93 -44.87 -9.49
N PRO A 285 -8.96 -45.82 -10.45
CA PRO A 285 -10.22 -46.37 -10.94
C PRO A 285 -10.94 -47.08 -9.79
N HIS A 286 -12.21 -46.74 -9.60
CA HIS A 286 -13.10 -47.42 -8.68
C HIS A 286 -13.29 -48.88 -9.14
N CYS A 287 -13.15 -49.83 -8.23
CA CYS A 287 -13.61 -51.21 -8.47
C CYS A 287 -15.11 -51.16 -8.78
N GLN A 288 -15.50 -51.51 -9.99
CA GLN A 288 -16.90 -51.76 -10.30
C GLN A 288 -17.27 -53.11 -9.68
N ASP A 289 -18.09 -53.08 -8.62
CA ASP A 289 -18.73 -54.27 -8.07
C ASP A 289 -19.60 -54.92 -9.15
N SER A 290 -19.22 -56.12 -9.55
CA SER A 290 -20.01 -56.95 -10.46
C SER A 290 -21.28 -57.40 -9.74
N LYS A 291 -22.43 -56.96 -10.26
CA LYS A 291 -23.77 -57.38 -9.80
C LYS A 291 -23.91 -58.92 -9.93
N PRO A 292 -24.39 -59.63 -8.90
CA PRO A 292 -24.59 -61.08 -8.99
C PRO A 292 -25.75 -61.41 -9.94
N ALA A 293 -25.54 -62.42 -10.79
CA ALA A 293 -26.55 -62.99 -11.67
C ALA A 293 -27.65 -63.67 -10.84
N ASN A 294 -28.91 -63.29 -11.09
CA ASN A 294 -30.06 -63.98 -10.52
C ASN A 294 -30.18 -65.38 -11.16
N LEU A 295 -30.09 -66.42 -10.32
CA LEU A 295 -30.54 -67.77 -10.63
C LEU A 295 -31.95 -67.94 -10.04
N SER A 296 -32.96 -67.92 -10.91
CA SER A 296 -34.26 -68.58 -10.72
C SER A 296 -35.05 -68.51 -12.02
#